data_AF-A0A843BZ36-F1
#
_entry.id   AF-A0A843BZ36-F1
#
_cell.length_a   1.000
_cell.length_b   1.000
_cell.length_c   1.000
_cell.angle_alpha   90.00
_cell.angle_beta   90.00
_cell.angle_gamma   90.00
#
_symmetry.space_group_name_H-M   'P 1'
#
loop_
_entity.id
_entity.type
_entity.pdbx_description
1 polymer ?
#
loop_
_entity_poly.entity_id
_entity_poly.type
_entity_poly.pdbx_seq_one_letter_code
_entity_poly.pdbx_strand_id
1 'polypeptide(L)'
;FRDKLPEGKSIDLQKEIDDIEWKIQTTTLELDEEKQLVEQVKIIATQLSKYKKMDKQKLIIHKIQAELDKMDKIANTAHEELSKIAKKSQETHKVISLTIDELNNVKEKADQHHISYLEEKKEHKPLKDEIKELLNKKKNLLIIIKEKDNNKKRENEQKLKKKIKTEAQIKLKNGKKLSLQEFKLITESEDETIKED
;
A
#
# COMPACT_ATOMS: atom_id res chain seq x y z
N PHE A 1 30.23 -7.06 -54.42
CA PHE A 1 30.65 -6.15 -55.50
C PHE A 1 31.46 -4.99 -54.93
N ARG A 2 32.74 -5.21 -54.65
CA ARG A 2 33.72 -4.15 -54.38
C ARG A 2 34.69 -4.18 -55.55
N ASP A 3 34.27 -3.66 -56.69
CA ASP A 3 35.24 -3.27 -57.70
C ASP A 3 35.98 -2.08 -57.10
N LYS A 4 37.20 -2.33 -56.63
CA LYS A 4 38.14 -1.27 -56.29
C LYS A 4 38.35 -0.46 -57.56
N LEU A 5 37.59 0.61 -57.70
CA LEU A 5 37.86 1.63 -58.70
C LEU A 5 39.31 2.08 -58.49
N PRO A 6 40.16 2.11 -59.53
CA PRO A 6 41.59 2.36 -59.38
C PRO A 6 41.82 3.72 -58.72
N GLU A 7 42.19 3.68 -57.44
CA GLU A 7 42.73 4.83 -56.71
C GLU A 7 43.97 5.27 -57.48
N GLY A 8 43.99 6.53 -57.92
CA GLY A 8 45.08 7.07 -58.74
C GLY A 8 44.68 7.42 -60.18
N LYS A 9 43.58 6.89 -60.72
CA LYS A 9 43.19 7.17 -62.13
C LYS A 9 42.90 8.64 -62.42
N SER A 10 42.44 9.41 -61.43
CA SER A 10 42.28 10.87 -61.53
C SER A 10 43.63 11.61 -61.56
N ILE A 11 44.63 11.10 -60.83
CA ILE A 11 45.99 11.65 -60.80
C ILE A 11 46.72 11.31 -62.11
N ASP A 12 46.53 10.09 -62.62
CA ASP A 12 47.14 9.64 -63.87
C ASP A 12 46.59 10.41 -65.08
N LEU A 13 45.27 10.64 -65.15
CA LEU A 13 44.65 11.47 -66.20
C LEU A 13 45.08 12.95 -66.11
N GLN A 14 45.37 13.47 -64.92
CA GLN A 14 45.90 14.83 -64.77
C GLN A 14 47.34 14.91 -65.31
N LYS A 15 48.19 13.94 -64.97
CA LYS A 15 49.56 13.87 -65.51
C LYS A 15 49.57 13.74 -67.03
N GLU A 16 48.66 12.94 -67.59
CA GLU A 16 48.53 12.77 -69.04
C GLU A 16 48.13 14.08 -69.76
N ILE A 17 47.26 14.91 -69.14
CA ILE A 17 46.98 16.26 -69.63
C ILE A 17 48.23 17.13 -69.57
N ASP A 18 48.91 17.16 -68.42
CA ASP A 18 50.08 18.00 -68.20
C ASP A 18 51.22 17.64 -69.18
N ASP A 19 51.41 16.35 -69.48
CA ASP A 19 52.40 15.85 -70.45
C ASP A 19 52.05 16.26 -71.90
N ILE A 20 50.77 16.19 -72.29
CA ILE A 20 50.30 16.63 -73.62
C ILE A 20 50.44 18.16 -73.75
N GLU A 21 50.07 18.93 -72.73
CA GLU A 21 50.22 20.38 -72.71
C GLU A 21 51.69 20.80 -72.81
N TRP A 22 52.59 20.13 -72.08
CA TRP A 22 54.03 20.36 -72.19
C TRP A 22 54.56 20.07 -73.60
N LYS A 23 54.11 18.97 -74.23
CA LYS A 23 54.49 18.60 -75.60
C LYS A 23 54.05 19.65 -76.62
N ILE A 24 52.83 20.18 -76.51
CA ILE A 24 52.32 21.25 -77.36
C ILE A 24 53.17 22.53 -77.20
N GLN A 25 53.59 22.87 -75.98
CA GLN A 25 54.34 24.10 -75.71
C GLN A 25 55.83 24.04 -76.10
N THR A 26 56.43 22.86 -76.10
CA THR A 26 57.89 22.69 -76.23
C THR A 26 58.35 22.10 -77.56
N THR A 27 57.42 21.64 -78.41
CA THR A 27 57.73 21.00 -79.70
C THR A 27 57.08 21.77 -80.85
N THR A 28 57.81 21.99 -81.95
CA THR A 28 57.22 22.48 -83.20
C THR A 28 56.42 21.36 -83.86
N LEU A 29 55.10 21.47 -83.84
CA LEU A 29 54.15 20.50 -84.38
C LEU A 29 53.46 21.07 -85.61
N GLU A 30 53.00 20.19 -86.50
CA GLU A 30 52.11 20.58 -87.60
C GLU A 30 50.70 20.87 -87.06
N LEU A 31 49.97 21.78 -87.73
CA LEU A 31 48.65 22.26 -87.28
C LEU A 31 47.65 21.12 -87.01
N ASP A 32 47.71 20.03 -87.79
CA ASP A 32 46.81 18.89 -87.63
C ASP A 32 47.19 17.99 -86.45
N GLU A 33 48.47 17.90 -86.10
CA GLU A 33 48.94 17.16 -84.92
C GLU A 33 48.57 17.90 -83.63
N GLU A 34 48.69 19.22 -83.62
CA GLU A 34 48.26 20.06 -82.50
C GLU A 34 46.74 19.93 -82.26
N LYS A 35 45.92 19.98 -83.32
CA LYS A 35 44.47 19.76 -83.21
C LYS A 35 44.12 18.39 -82.64
N GLN A 36 44.85 17.34 -83.00
CA GLN A 36 44.62 16.00 -82.46
C GLN A 36 44.94 15.93 -80.97
N LEU A 37 46.06 16.53 -80.54
CA LEU A 37 46.44 16.59 -79.12
C LEU A 37 45.43 17.41 -78.30
N VAL A 38 44.92 18.53 -78.84
CA VAL A 38 43.89 19.34 -78.18
C VAL A 38 42.58 18.55 -78.00
N GLU A 39 42.16 17.77 -79.00
CA GLU A 39 40.95 16.93 -78.87
C GLU A 39 41.17 15.79 -77.85
N GLN A 40 42.38 15.22 -77.78
CA GLN A 40 42.73 14.24 -76.74
C GLN A 40 42.64 14.85 -75.34
N VAL A 41 43.20 16.03 -75.11
CA VAL A 41 43.09 16.76 -73.83
C VAL A 41 41.63 16.97 -73.45
N LYS A 42 40.76 17.35 -74.40
CA LYS A 42 39.33 17.57 -74.16
C LYS A 42 38.61 16.28 -73.71
N ILE A 43 38.94 15.15 -74.33
CA ILE A 43 38.40 13.84 -73.94
C ILE A 43 38.87 13.47 -72.53
N ILE A 44 40.18 13.59 -72.25
CA ILE A 44 40.79 13.26 -70.95
C ILE A 44 40.25 14.18 -69.85
N ALA A 45 40.13 15.48 -70.09
CA ALA A 45 39.55 16.45 -69.15
C ALA A 45 38.09 16.13 -68.80
N THR A 46 37.31 15.67 -69.78
CA THR A 46 35.92 15.22 -69.55
C THR A 46 35.89 13.98 -68.64
N GLN A 47 36.81 13.03 -68.85
CA GLN A 47 36.94 11.85 -67.99
C GLN A 47 37.40 12.22 -66.58
N LEU A 48 38.38 13.12 -66.46
CA LEU A 48 38.89 13.62 -65.19
C LEU A 48 37.79 14.30 -64.34
N SER A 49 36.94 15.10 -64.98
CA SER A 49 35.78 15.72 -64.33
C SER A 49 34.82 14.68 -63.74
N LYS A 50 34.62 13.54 -64.42
CA LYS A 50 33.82 12.42 -63.90
C LYS A 50 34.49 11.80 -62.67
N TYR A 51 35.78 11.47 -62.72
CA TYR A 51 36.50 10.90 -61.57
C TYR A 51 36.51 11.84 -60.36
N LYS A 52 36.74 13.15 -60.55
CA LYS A 52 36.67 14.15 -59.47
C LYS A 52 35.29 14.19 -58.80
N LYS A 53 34.20 14.01 -59.55
CA LYS A 53 32.84 13.90 -58.98
C LYS A 53 32.66 12.60 -58.18
N MET A 54 33.20 11.48 -58.67
CA MET A 54 33.14 10.19 -57.97
C MET A 54 33.91 10.23 -56.64
N ASP A 55 35.08 10.87 -56.59
CA ASP A 55 35.85 10.99 -55.36
C ASP A 55 35.13 11.85 -54.31
N LYS A 56 34.47 12.94 -54.73
CA LYS A 56 33.60 13.72 -53.84
C LYS A 56 32.44 12.87 -53.28
N GLN A 57 31.82 12.05 -54.11
CA GLN A 57 30.75 11.14 -53.68
C GLN A 57 31.28 10.08 -52.69
N LYS A 58 32.47 9.53 -52.90
CA LYS A 58 33.11 8.60 -51.95
C LYS A 58 33.33 9.24 -50.58
N LEU A 59 33.82 10.48 -50.53
CA LEU A 59 33.99 11.20 -49.26
C LEU A 59 32.66 11.37 -48.52
N ILE A 60 31.58 11.67 -49.25
CA ILE A 60 30.24 11.76 -48.68
C ILE A 60 29.77 10.39 -48.16
N ILE A 61 29.98 9.32 -48.92
CA ILE A 61 29.63 7.94 -48.51
C ILE A 61 30.37 7.57 -47.23
N HIS A 62 31.68 7.84 -47.14
CA HIS A 62 32.47 7.56 -45.95
C HIS A 62 32.00 8.36 -44.74
N LYS A 63 31.63 9.63 -44.93
CA LYS A 63 31.07 10.45 -43.85
C LYS A 63 29.74 9.88 -43.35
N ILE A 64 28.84 9.52 -44.26
CA ILE A 64 27.53 8.91 -43.90
C ILE A 64 27.72 7.57 -43.19
N GLN A 65 28.67 6.74 -43.66
CA GLN A 65 28.99 5.46 -43.00
C GLN A 65 29.51 5.67 -41.58
N ALA A 66 30.40 6.65 -41.36
CA ALA A 66 30.88 6.96 -40.02
C ALA A 66 29.77 7.49 -39.10
N GLU A 67 28.83 8.27 -39.63
CA GLU A 67 27.64 8.72 -38.90
C GLU A 67 26.71 7.54 -38.56
N LEU A 68 26.51 6.60 -39.50
CA LEU A 68 25.71 5.39 -39.28
C LEU A 68 26.32 4.51 -38.17
N ASP A 69 27.62 4.23 -38.25
CA ASP A 69 28.34 3.45 -37.23
C ASP A 69 28.24 4.08 -35.84
N LYS A 70 28.24 5.43 -35.77
CA LYS A 70 28.04 6.15 -34.52
C LYS A 70 26.62 5.96 -33.98
N MET A 71 25.61 6.05 -34.85
CA MET A 71 24.22 5.85 -34.46
C MET A 71 23.95 4.42 -34.01
N ASP A 72 24.51 3.43 -34.70
CA ASP A 72 24.41 2.01 -34.32
C ASP A 72 25.00 1.76 -32.93
N LYS A 73 26.15 2.35 -32.61
CA LYS A 73 26.72 2.27 -31.26
C LYS A 73 25.80 2.87 -30.20
N ILE A 74 25.21 4.03 -30.47
CA ILE A 74 24.26 4.67 -29.54
C ILE A 74 23.02 3.80 -29.35
N ALA A 75 22.46 3.26 -30.43
CA ALA A 75 21.29 2.40 -30.40
C ALA A 75 21.55 1.12 -29.58
N ASN A 76 22.71 0.49 -29.77
CA ASN A 76 23.11 -0.70 -29.02
C ASN A 76 23.25 -0.40 -27.53
N THR A 77 23.93 0.69 -27.15
CA THR A 77 24.04 1.10 -25.73
C THR A 77 22.67 1.36 -25.12
N ALA A 78 21.80 2.11 -25.81
CA ALA A 78 20.44 2.38 -25.33
C ALA A 78 19.62 1.09 -25.18
N HIS A 79 19.76 0.14 -26.10
CA HIS A 79 19.10 -1.16 -26.01
C HIS A 79 19.59 -1.98 -24.81
N GLU A 80 20.90 -1.99 -24.54
CA GLU A 80 21.46 -2.66 -23.38
C GLU A 80 20.95 -2.06 -22.06
N GLU A 81 20.93 -0.73 -21.96
CA GLU A 81 20.40 -0.02 -20.78
C GLU A 81 18.91 -0.30 -20.59
N LEU A 82 18.11 -0.20 -21.65
CA LEU A 82 16.69 -0.51 -21.61
C LEU A 82 16.44 -1.95 -21.17
N SER A 83 17.22 -2.90 -21.69
CA SER A 83 17.13 -4.31 -21.32
C SER A 83 17.46 -4.54 -19.85
N LYS A 84 18.47 -3.85 -19.30
CA LYS A 84 18.81 -3.91 -17.87
C LYS A 84 17.66 -3.37 -17.01
N ILE A 85 17.08 -2.22 -17.40
CA ILE A 85 15.95 -1.62 -16.69
C ILE A 85 14.72 -2.54 -16.73
N ALA A 86 14.41 -3.11 -17.90
CA ALA A 86 13.29 -4.03 -18.07
C ALA A 86 13.44 -5.28 -17.18
N LYS A 87 14.64 -5.89 -17.13
CA LYS A 87 14.92 -7.02 -16.24
C LYS A 87 14.72 -6.66 -14.77
N LYS A 88 15.28 -5.54 -14.31
CA LYS A 88 15.11 -5.06 -12.93
C LYS A 88 13.63 -4.80 -12.59
N SER A 89 12.88 -4.23 -13.52
CA SER A 89 11.44 -4.00 -13.37
C SER A 89 10.66 -5.31 -13.21
N GLN A 90 10.96 -6.31 -14.04
CA GLN A 90 10.35 -7.65 -13.93
C GLN A 90 10.66 -8.34 -12.60
N GLU A 91 11.92 -8.27 -12.15
CA GLU A 91 12.33 -8.81 -10.85
C GLU A 91 11.57 -8.14 -9.70
N THR A 92 11.47 -6.81 -9.73
CA THR A 92 10.72 -6.03 -8.74
C THR A 92 9.24 -6.40 -8.75
N HIS A 93 8.65 -6.52 -9.94
CA HIS A 93 7.26 -6.92 -10.10
C HIS A 93 7.00 -8.30 -9.52
N LYS A 94 7.91 -9.27 -9.73
CA LYS A 94 7.81 -10.61 -9.15
C LYS A 94 7.82 -10.58 -7.63
N VAL A 95 8.69 -9.77 -7.01
CA VAL A 95 8.72 -9.60 -5.56
C VAL A 95 7.39 -9.01 -5.07
N ILE A 96 6.88 -7.98 -5.73
CA ILE A 96 5.59 -7.37 -5.39
C ILE A 96 4.46 -8.39 -5.47
N SER A 97 4.38 -9.20 -6.53
CA SER A 97 3.36 -10.24 -6.65
C SER A 97 3.40 -11.23 -5.49
N LEU A 98 4.60 -11.72 -5.13
CA LEU A 98 4.74 -12.62 -3.98
C LEU A 98 4.30 -11.96 -2.66
N THR A 99 4.67 -10.70 -2.43
CA THR A 99 4.24 -9.96 -1.24
C THR A 99 2.73 -9.73 -1.21
N ILE A 100 2.09 -9.49 -2.36
CA ILE A 100 0.63 -9.37 -2.46
C ILE A 100 -0.05 -10.70 -2.11
N ASP A 101 0.47 -11.82 -2.61
CA ASP A 101 -0.06 -13.15 -2.30
C ASP A 101 0.05 -13.46 -0.79
N GLU A 102 1.20 -13.16 -0.18
CA GLU A 102 1.40 -13.27 1.27
C GLU A 102 0.44 -12.38 2.06
N LEU A 103 0.26 -11.13 1.63
CA LEU A 103 -0.67 -10.19 2.25
C LEU A 103 -2.12 -10.70 2.18
N ASN A 104 -2.53 -11.25 1.03
CA ASN A 104 -3.87 -11.80 0.85
C ASN A 104 -4.10 -13.01 1.78
N ASN A 105 -3.10 -13.89 1.92
CA ASN A 105 -3.18 -15.03 2.85
C ASN A 105 -3.30 -14.57 4.31
N VAL A 106 -2.51 -13.57 4.72
CA VAL A 106 -2.61 -13.00 6.07
C VAL A 106 -3.98 -12.35 6.30
N LYS A 107 -4.48 -11.61 5.31
CA LYS A 107 -5.80 -10.99 5.36
C LYS A 107 -6.89 -12.04 5.49
N GLU A 108 -6.85 -13.10 4.71
CA GLU A 108 -7.84 -14.19 4.77
C GLU A 108 -7.86 -14.85 6.16
N LYS A 109 -6.69 -15.12 6.74
CA LYS A 109 -6.60 -15.64 8.12
C LYS A 109 -7.16 -14.66 9.14
N ALA A 110 -6.86 -13.37 9.00
CA ALA A 110 -7.39 -12.34 9.88
C ALA A 110 -8.92 -12.23 9.80
N ASP A 111 -9.47 -12.30 8.59
CA ASP A 111 -10.92 -12.29 8.34
C ASP A 111 -11.57 -13.54 8.94
N GLN A 112 -10.97 -14.73 8.77
CA GLN A 112 -11.43 -15.96 9.41
C GLN A 112 -11.47 -15.85 10.93
N HIS A 113 -10.38 -15.38 11.56
CA HIS A 113 -10.33 -15.17 13.01
C HIS A 113 -11.37 -14.15 13.49
N HIS A 114 -11.61 -13.09 12.71
CA HIS A 114 -12.62 -12.10 13.03
C HIS A 114 -14.03 -12.70 13.00
N ILE A 115 -14.33 -13.50 11.99
CA ILE A 115 -15.61 -14.21 11.87
C ILE A 115 -15.80 -15.14 13.08
N SER A 116 -14.83 -15.99 13.39
CA SER A 116 -14.92 -16.89 14.56
C SER A 116 -15.11 -16.13 15.87
N TYR A 117 -14.41 -15.01 16.07
CA TYR A 117 -14.59 -14.16 17.24
C TYR A 117 -16.02 -13.61 17.33
N LEU A 118 -16.60 -13.16 16.22
CA LEU A 118 -17.97 -12.62 16.19
C LEU A 118 -18.99 -13.71 16.51
N GLU A 119 -18.81 -14.92 15.99
CA GLU A 119 -19.64 -16.08 16.30
C GLU A 119 -19.55 -16.44 17.79
N GLU A 120 -18.34 -16.62 18.33
CA GLU A 120 -18.16 -16.90 19.75
C GLU A 120 -18.76 -15.80 20.63
N LYS A 121 -18.55 -14.53 20.28
CA LYS A 121 -19.13 -13.40 21.01
C LYS A 121 -20.66 -13.43 21.02
N LYS A 122 -21.27 -13.85 19.90
CA LYS A 122 -22.72 -14.02 19.78
C LYS A 122 -23.22 -15.15 20.68
N GLU A 123 -22.53 -16.30 20.68
CA GLU A 123 -22.86 -17.45 21.53
C GLU A 123 -22.69 -17.15 23.04
N HIS A 124 -21.71 -16.33 23.42
CA HIS A 124 -21.47 -15.98 24.82
C HIS A 124 -22.40 -14.87 25.35
N LYS A 125 -23.08 -14.13 24.46
CA LYS A 125 -24.01 -13.06 24.85
C LYS A 125 -25.15 -13.55 25.76
N PRO A 126 -25.91 -14.62 25.43
CA PRO A 126 -26.98 -15.11 26.29
C PRO A 126 -26.46 -15.57 27.66
N LEU A 127 -25.29 -16.24 27.71
CA LEU A 127 -24.67 -16.65 28.98
C LEU A 127 -24.35 -15.44 29.86
N LYS A 128 -23.81 -14.38 29.27
CA LYS A 128 -23.53 -13.14 30.00
C LYS A 128 -24.80 -12.47 30.52
N ASP A 129 -25.86 -12.47 29.71
CA ASP A 129 -27.16 -11.94 30.09
C ASP A 129 -27.78 -12.77 31.23
N GLU A 130 -27.70 -14.09 31.17
CA GLU A 130 -28.16 -15.01 32.22
C GLU A 130 -27.39 -14.83 33.54
N ILE A 131 -26.05 -14.70 33.49
CA ILE A 131 -25.24 -14.38 34.67
C ILE A 131 -25.71 -13.08 35.30
N LYS A 132 -25.99 -12.05 34.48
CA LYS A 132 -26.49 -10.76 34.96
C LYS A 132 -27.86 -10.89 35.62
N GLU A 133 -28.76 -11.68 35.04
CA GLU A 133 -30.07 -11.97 35.64
C GLU A 133 -29.95 -12.71 36.98
N LEU A 134 -29.11 -13.74 37.04
CA LEU A 134 -28.88 -14.52 38.27
C LEU A 134 -28.29 -13.64 39.38
N LEU A 135 -27.34 -12.76 39.05
CA LEU A 135 -26.81 -11.79 40.00
C LEU A 135 -27.90 -10.84 40.51
N ASN A 136 -28.82 -10.42 39.64
CA ASN A 136 -29.93 -9.56 40.04
C ASN A 136 -30.93 -10.31 40.94
N LYS A 137 -31.28 -11.55 40.60
CA LYS A 137 -32.12 -12.43 41.42
C LYS A 137 -31.50 -12.65 42.80
N LYS A 138 -30.20 -12.94 42.88
CA LYS A 138 -29.44 -13.07 44.14
C LYS A 138 -29.55 -11.80 44.99
N LYS A 139 -29.33 -10.62 44.39
CA LYS A 139 -29.46 -9.34 45.11
C LYS A 139 -30.86 -9.14 45.68
N ASN A 140 -31.90 -9.40 44.88
CA ASN A 140 -33.29 -9.27 45.32
C ASN A 140 -33.62 -10.23 46.46
N LEU A 141 -33.19 -11.49 46.38
CA LEU A 141 -33.38 -12.47 47.45
C LEU A 141 -32.70 -12.03 48.76
N LEU A 142 -31.49 -11.47 48.69
CA LEU A 142 -30.81 -10.94 49.88
C LEU A 142 -31.58 -9.77 50.51
N ILE A 143 -32.19 -8.90 49.71
CA ILE A 143 -33.05 -7.81 50.20
C ILE A 143 -34.28 -8.40 50.91
N ILE A 144 -34.97 -9.35 50.27
CA ILE A 144 -36.17 -10.01 50.83
C ILE A 144 -35.85 -10.71 52.15
N ILE A 145 -34.72 -11.43 52.23
CA ILE A 145 -34.29 -12.10 53.47
C ILE A 145 -34.07 -11.07 54.58
N LYS A 146 -33.36 -9.97 54.27
CA LYS A 146 -33.09 -8.90 55.23
C LYS A 146 -34.39 -8.24 55.73
N GLU A 147 -35.35 -7.98 54.84
CA GLU A 147 -36.66 -7.44 55.21
C GLU A 147 -37.45 -8.42 56.08
N LYS A 148 -37.47 -9.70 55.72
CA LYS A 148 -38.16 -10.74 56.48
C LYS A 148 -37.57 -10.92 57.88
N ASP A 149 -36.25 -10.90 58.02
CA ASP A 149 -35.57 -10.95 59.31
C ASP A 149 -35.89 -9.73 60.17
N ASN A 150 -35.89 -8.53 59.57
CA ASN A 150 -36.27 -7.30 60.27
C ASN A 150 -37.74 -7.32 60.71
N ASN A 151 -38.65 -7.79 59.86
CA ASN A 151 -40.06 -7.93 60.20
C ASN A 151 -40.27 -8.95 61.31
N LYS A 152 -39.60 -10.11 61.25
CA LYS A 152 -39.67 -11.13 62.31
C LYS A 152 -39.12 -10.61 63.64
N LYS A 153 -38.05 -9.82 63.63
CA LYS A 153 -37.54 -9.13 64.84
C LYS A 153 -38.59 -8.17 65.40
N ARG A 154 -39.18 -7.30 64.55
CA ARG A 154 -40.25 -6.38 64.94
C ARG A 154 -41.47 -7.11 65.51
N GLU A 155 -41.92 -8.19 64.88
CA GLU A 155 -43.04 -9.02 65.37
C GLU A 155 -42.73 -9.66 66.72
N ASN A 156 -41.52 -10.20 66.91
CA ASN A 156 -41.11 -10.79 68.17
C ASN A 156 -41.04 -9.74 69.29
N GLU A 157 -40.50 -8.56 69.00
CA GLU A 157 -40.49 -7.42 69.92
C GLU A 157 -41.91 -6.99 70.29
N GLN A 158 -42.82 -6.90 69.32
CA GLN A 158 -44.24 -6.59 69.57
C GLN A 158 -44.94 -7.68 70.40
N LYS A 159 -44.70 -8.96 70.11
CA LYS A 159 -45.25 -10.08 70.90
C LYS A 159 -44.72 -10.05 72.33
N LEU A 160 -43.44 -9.77 72.52
CA LEU A 160 -42.85 -9.63 73.85
C LEU A 160 -43.45 -8.45 74.61
N LYS A 161 -43.57 -7.27 73.95
CA LYS A 161 -44.26 -6.09 74.50
C LYS A 161 -45.69 -6.41 74.92
N LYS A 162 -46.46 -7.11 74.06
CA LYS A 162 -47.84 -7.54 74.39
C LYS A 162 -47.90 -8.48 75.58
N LYS A 163 -46.99 -9.47 75.69
CA LYS A 163 -46.92 -10.37 76.86
C LYS A 163 -46.61 -9.62 78.16
N ILE A 164 -45.58 -8.77 78.13
CA ILE A 164 -45.20 -7.92 79.27
C ILE A 164 -46.39 -7.03 79.66
N LYS A 165 -47.10 -6.45 78.70
CA LYS A 165 -48.31 -5.66 78.94
C LYS A 165 -49.42 -6.48 79.60
N THR A 166 -49.74 -7.67 79.10
CA THR A 166 -50.78 -8.53 79.71
C THR A 166 -50.41 -8.96 81.13
N GLU A 167 -49.15 -9.30 81.38
CA GLU A 167 -48.66 -9.65 82.71
C GLU A 167 -48.73 -8.45 83.66
N ALA A 168 -48.36 -7.25 83.17
CA ALA A 168 -48.46 -6.01 83.92
C ALA A 168 -49.92 -5.65 84.25
N GLN A 169 -50.86 -5.81 83.31
CA GLN A 169 -52.30 -5.62 83.57
C GLN A 169 -52.83 -6.60 84.63
N ILE A 170 -52.38 -7.86 84.61
CA ILE A 170 -52.73 -8.86 85.65
C ILE A 170 -52.12 -8.49 87.00
N LYS A 171 -50.87 -8.01 87.05
CA LYS A 171 -50.24 -7.52 88.30
C LYS A 171 -50.95 -6.31 88.88
N LEU A 172 -51.36 -5.36 88.03
CA LEU A 172 -52.13 -4.17 88.41
C LEU A 172 -53.48 -4.55 89.02
N LYS A 173 -54.24 -5.42 88.35
CA LYS A 173 -55.54 -5.93 88.85
C LYS A 173 -55.43 -6.67 90.18
N ASN A 174 -54.28 -7.31 90.44
CA ASN A 174 -54.01 -8.05 91.67
C ASN A 174 -53.27 -7.22 92.75
N GLY A 175 -53.13 -5.90 92.58
CA GLY A 175 -52.53 -5.00 93.57
C GLY A 175 -51.02 -5.18 93.80
N LYS A 176 -50.31 -5.83 92.87
CA LYS A 176 -48.85 -6.07 92.97
C LYS A 176 -48.08 -4.90 92.34
N LYS A 177 -46.89 -4.59 92.90
CA LYS A 177 -46.02 -3.50 92.41
C LYS A 177 -45.56 -3.77 90.96
N LEU A 178 -45.66 -2.75 90.10
CA LEU A 178 -45.19 -2.76 88.71
C LEU A 178 -43.76 -2.23 88.60
N SER A 179 -42.99 -2.72 87.64
CA SER A 179 -41.73 -2.08 87.24
C SER A 179 -41.98 -0.85 86.35
N LEU A 180 -41.01 0.07 86.30
CA LEU A 180 -41.06 1.29 85.48
C LEU A 180 -41.30 1.01 83.99
N GLN A 181 -40.75 -0.09 83.46
CA GLN A 181 -40.93 -0.48 82.06
C GLN A 181 -42.33 -1.04 81.79
N GLU A 182 -42.89 -1.82 82.73
CA GLU A 182 -44.26 -2.33 82.67
C GLU A 182 -45.30 -1.21 82.79
N PHE A 183 -45.05 -0.23 83.67
CA PHE A 183 -45.90 0.94 83.86
C PHE A 183 -45.97 1.80 82.59
N LYS A 184 -44.81 2.12 81.99
CA LYS A 184 -44.71 2.89 80.75
C LYS A 184 -45.45 2.25 79.57
N LEU A 185 -45.36 0.92 79.43
CA LEU A 185 -46.06 0.15 78.38
C LEU A 185 -47.59 0.12 78.53
N ILE A 186 -48.11 0.33 79.74
CA ILE A 186 -49.55 0.43 79.99
C ILE A 186 -50.03 1.85 79.68
N THR A 187 -49.35 2.87 80.21
CA THR A 187 -49.76 4.28 80.08
C THR A 187 -49.64 4.81 78.65
N GLU A 188 -48.59 4.43 77.90
CA GLU A 188 -48.45 4.82 76.48
C GLU A 188 -49.56 4.27 75.58
N SER A 189 -50.32 3.26 76.03
CA SER A 189 -51.42 2.67 75.28
C SER A 189 -52.81 3.12 75.69
N GLU A 190 -52.95 3.72 76.88
CA GLU A 190 -54.19 4.41 77.26
C GLU A 190 -54.34 5.71 76.45
N ASP A 191 -53.22 6.38 76.14
CA ASP A 191 -53.17 7.58 75.29
C ASP A 191 -53.55 7.35 73.81
N GLU A 192 -53.42 6.13 73.27
CA GLU A 192 -53.88 5.80 71.90
C GLU A 192 -55.39 5.53 71.84
N THR A 193 -56.00 4.98 72.90
CA THR A 193 -57.46 4.77 73.00
C THR A 193 -58.26 6.03 73.30
N ILE A 194 -57.63 7.10 73.78
CA ILE A 194 -58.30 8.38 74.09
C ILE A 194 -58.38 9.30 72.85
N LYS A 195 -57.83 8.90 71.70
CA LYS A 195 -57.81 9.70 70.46
C LYS A 195 -58.84 9.29 69.39
N GLU A 196 -59.71 8.32 69.65
CA GLU A 196 -60.77 7.88 68.71
C GLU A 196 -62.22 8.17 69.15
N ASP A 197 -62.43 9.11 70.09
CA ASP A 197 -63.75 9.75 70.30
C ASP A 197 -63.69 11.26 70.02
#